data_AF-A0A2S6XCQ0-F1
#
_entry.id   AF-A0A2S6XCQ0-F1
#
_cell.length_a   1.000
_cell.length_b   1.000
_cell.length_c   1.000
_cell.angle_alpha   90.00
_cell.angle_beta   90.00
_cell.angle_gamma   90.00
#
_symmetry.space_group_name_H-M   'P 1'
#
loop_
_entity.id
_entity.type
_entity.pdbx_description
1 polymer ?
#
loop_
_entity_poly.entity_id
_entity_poly.type
_entity_poly.pdbx_seq_one_letter_code
_entity_poly.pdbx_strand_id
1 'polypeptide(L)'
;MADELTAVFFSQGGRKYHRTQDCHALESAQVLWDGDSPDDYPLGAPWFGGYAVRRAPEHYAYYLSGKRPCLVCLPGRGVPFASAADFGHRPVSGFIDGRAIGLICRRCRIVHRNTTIVLDGDLWTMGSVSTVRWPCVSAIVLGVADQEASSLPRPLPRAA
;
A
#
# COMPACT_ATOMS: atom_id res chain seq x y z
N MET A 1 -6.31 7.58 33.02
CA MET A 1 -5.03 7.99 32.43
C MET A 1 -5.31 8.30 30.98
N ALA A 2 -5.30 9.59 30.60
CA ALA A 2 -5.54 10.00 29.23
C ALA A 2 -4.42 9.44 28.36
N ASP A 3 -4.78 8.58 27.42
CA ASP A 3 -3.88 8.05 26.41
C ASP A 3 -3.32 9.25 25.64
N GLU A 4 -2.07 9.59 25.92
CA GLU A 4 -1.42 10.75 25.34
C GLU A 4 -1.27 10.46 23.85
N LEU A 5 -2.19 11.03 23.05
CA LEU A 5 -2.25 10.88 21.60
C LEU A 5 -0.87 11.14 21.02
N THR A 6 -0.14 10.06 20.72
CA THR A 6 1.26 10.16 20.34
C THR A 6 1.35 10.93 19.03
N ALA A 7 1.94 12.12 19.10
CA ALA A 7 2.12 12.95 17.94
C ALA A 7 3.16 12.31 17.01
N VAL A 8 2.85 12.29 15.71
CA VAL A 8 3.72 11.80 14.65
C VAL A 8 3.97 12.89 13.62
N PHE A 9 5.04 12.73 12.86
CA PHE A 9 5.49 13.66 11.83
C PHE A 9 5.30 13.05 10.45
N PHE A 10 4.79 13.81 9.49
CA PHE A 10 4.65 13.35 8.10
C PHE A 10 4.70 14.54 7.14
N SER A 11 5.08 14.29 5.88
CA SER A 11 4.92 15.24 4.78
C SER A 11 3.83 14.74 3.83
N GLN A 12 3.34 15.62 2.95
CA GLN A 12 2.39 15.18 1.92
C GLN A 12 3.05 14.32 0.84
N GLY A 13 4.29 14.60 0.45
CA GLY A 13 5.02 13.80 -0.55
C GLY A 13 5.36 12.38 -0.10
N GLY A 14 5.53 12.15 1.20
CA GLY A 14 5.84 10.83 1.74
C GLY A 14 4.61 9.94 1.91
N ARG A 15 4.76 8.61 1.74
CA ARG A 15 3.70 7.65 2.10
C ARG A 15 3.75 7.19 3.55
N LYS A 16 4.63 7.77 4.38
CA LYS A 16 4.91 7.31 5.73
C LYS A 16 4.75 8.41 6.77
N TYR A 17 4.42 8.02 8.00
CA TYR A 17 4.53 8.87 9.19
C TYR A 17 5.64 8.35 10.12
N HIS A 18 6.20 9.27 10.90
CA HIS A 18 7.46 9.13 11.60
C HIS A 18 7.30 9.51 13.07
N ARG A 19 8.08 8.90 13.95
CA ARG A 19 8.07 9.22 15.38
C ARG A 19 8.78 10.55 15.67
N THR A 20 9.81 10.86 14.88
CA THR A 20 10.65 12.06 15.03
C THR A 20 10.67 12.86 13.73
N GLN A 21 10.94 14.16 13.85
CA GLN A 21 11.11 15.05 12.71
C GLN A 21 12.44 14.81 11.96
N ASP A 22 13.46 14.29 12.65
CA ASP A 22 14.82 14.10 12.12
C ASP A 22 15.03 12.76 11.39
N CYS A 23 13.95 12.06 11.05
CA CYS A 23 14.09 10.82 10.29
C CYS A 23 14.54 11.13 8.85
N HIS A 24 15.68 10.59 8.39
CA HIS A 24 16.12 10.76 7.00
C HIS A 24 15.06 10.38 5.96
N ALA A 25 14.24 9.36 6.23
CA ALA A 25 13.15 9.00 5.31
C ALA A 25 12.04 10.07 5.26
N LEU A 26 11.88 10.89 6.31
CA LEU A 26 10.99 12.05 6.31
C LEU A 26 11.60 13.21 5.52
N GLU A 27 12.91 13.45 5.66
CA GLU A 27 13.65 14.42 4.84
C GLU A 27 13.51 14.12 3.34
N SER A 28 13.75 12.87 2.92
CA SER A 28 13.49 12.44 1.54
C SER A 28 12.04 12.62 1.12
N ALA A 29 11.09 12.40 2.03
CA ALA A 29 9.68 12.57 1.75
C ALA A 29 9.24 14.03 1.57
N GLN A 30 10.00 15.01 2.06
CA GLN A 30 9.73 16.43 1.82
C GLN A 30 10.09 16.79 0.38
N VAL A 31 11.15 16.20 -0.18
CA VAL A 31 11.61 16.47 -1.56
C VAL A 31 10.95 15.61 -2.63
N LEU A 32 10.27 14.53 -2.24
CA LEU A 32 9.51 13.69 -3.18
C LEU A 32 8.22 14.39 -3.61
N TRP A 33 8.26 14.97 -4.81
CA TRP A 33 7.10 15.46 -5.53
C TRP A 33 6.56 14.37 -6.44
N ASP A 34 5.30 13.96 -6.27
CA ASP A 34 4.60 13.06 -7.19
C ASP A 34 3.82 13.88 -8.22
N GLY A 35 4.53 14.73 -8.96
CA GLY A 35 3.98 15.58 -10.02
C GLY A 35 3.48 14.80 -11.23
N ASP A 36 2.45 13.99 -11.07
CA ASP A 36 1.71 13.35 -12.17
C ASP A 36 0.61 14.29 -12.75
N SER A 37 0.40 15.47 -12.15
CA SER A 37 -0.57 16.46 -12.64
C SER A 37 0.11 17.84 -12.77
N PRO A 38 0.26 18.39 -13.99
CA PRO A 38 0.83 19.72 -14.20
C PRO A 38 -0.02 20.85 -13.60
N ASP A 39 -1.25 20.55 -13.18
CA ASP A 39 -2.19 21.50 -12.57
C ASP A 39 -2.26 21.39 -11.04
N ASP A 40 -1.61 20.40 -10.41
CA ASP A 40 -1.57 20.22 -8.95
C ASP A 40 -0.49 21.09 -8.27
N TYR A 41 -0.28 22.31 -8.77
CA TYR A 41 0.42 23.33 -8.00
C TYR A 41 -0.55 23.85 -6.92
N PRO A 42 -0.41 23.49 -5.63
CA PRO A 42 -1.26 24.11 -4.64
C PRO A 42 -0.90 25.60 -4.58
N LEU A 43 -1.91 26.46 -4.62
CA LEU A 43 -1.80 27.87 -4.24
C LEU A 43 -1.08 27.94 -2.87
N GLY A 44 0.20 28.33 -2.89
CA GLY A 44 1.05 28.39 -1.70
C GLY A 44 2.22 27.39 -1.63
N ALA A 45 2.44 26.52 -2.63
CA ALA A 45 3.70 25.79 -2.74
C ALA A 45 4.85 26.78 -3.00
N PRO A 46 5.83 26.93 -2.09
CA PRO A 46 7.00 27.74 -2.38
C PRO A 46 7.72 27.10 -3.55
N TRP A 47 8.02 27.90 -4.57
CA TRP A 47 8.64 27.51 -5.85
C TRP A 47 9.97 26.72 -5.71
N PHE A 48 10.49 26.58 -4.48
CA PHE A 48 11.78 25.95 -4.15
C PHE A 48 11.78 25.18 -2.81
N GLY A 49 10.62 24.86 -2.23
CA GLY A 49 10.56 24.21 -0.91
C GLY A 49 9.63 23.01 -0.93
N GLY A 50 10.16 21.83 -0.64
CA GLY A 50 9.40 20.58 -0.58
C GLY A 50 8.19 20.61 0.37
N TYR A 51 7.45 19.51 0.44
CA TYR A 51 6.28 19.42 1.31
C TYR A 51 6.64 19.64 2.77
N ALA A 52 6.01 20.63 3.41
CA ALA A 52 6.24 20.93 4.83
C ALA A 52 5.96 19.72 5.72
N VAL A 53 6.79 19.55 6.76
CA VAL A 53 6.53 18.57 7.83
C VAL A 53 5.33 19.04 8.63
N ARG A 54 4.37 18.13 8.81
CA ARG A 54 3.21 18.31 9.67
C ARG A 54 3.34 17.42 10.90
N ARG A 55 2.93 17.95 12.05
CA ARG A 55 2.77 17.20 13.29
C ARG A 55 1.28 16.98 13.53
N ALA A 56 0.86 15.74 13.72
CA ALA A 56 -0.53 15.42 14.05
C ALA A 56 -0.59 14.16 14.93
N PRO A 57 -1.72 13.89 15.59
CA PRO A 57 -1.96 12.60 16.21
C PRO A 57 -1.81 11.44 15.20
N GLU A 58 -1.32 10.30 15.65
CA GLU A 58 -1.12 9.11 14.80
C GLU A 58 -2.39 8.68 14.05
N HIS A 59 -3.55 8.73 14.71
CA HIS A 59 -4.83 8.38 14.08
C HIS A 59 -5.13 9.26 12.85
N TYR A 60 -4.74 10.54 12.90
CA TYR A 60 -4.93 11.46 11.78
C TYR A 60 -4.04 11.07 10.60
N ALA A 61 -2.76 10.78 10.87
CA ALA A 61 -1.82 10.37 9.82
C ALA A 61 -2.22 9.04 9.17
N TYR A 62 -2.70 8.07 9.96
CA TYR A 62 -3.08 6.75 9.46
C TYR A 62 -4.44 6.74 8.75
N TYR A 63 -5.52 7.14 9.43
CA TYR A 63 -6.88 6.99 8.91
C TYR A 63 -7.27 8.05 7.89
N LEU A 64 -6.88 9.31 8.13
CA LEU A 64 -7.34 10.43 7.29
C LEU A 64 -6.36 10.74 6.15
N SER A 65 -5.07 10.54 6.37
CA SER A 65 -4.03 10.81 5.35
C SER A 65 -3.51 9.55 4.66
N GLY A 66 -3.97 8.35 5.05
CA GLY A 66 -3.57 7.07 4.45
C GLY A 66 -2.07 6.73 4.59
N LYS A 67 -1.35 7.42 5.48
CA LYS A 67 0.10 7.24 5.66
C LYS A 67 0.36 5.95 6.46
N ARG A 68 1.45 5.25 6.13
CA ARG A 68 1.87 4.03 6.84
C ARG A 68 2.96 4.33 7.87
N PRO A 69 3.11 3.53 8.93
CA PRO A 69 4.21 3.75 9.88
C PRO A 69 5.56 3.54 9.20
N CYS A 70 6.50 4.45 9.47
CA CYS A 70 7.91 4.24 9.13
C CYS A 70 8.50 3.15 10.01
N LEU A 71 8.86 2.00 9.43
CA LEU A 71 9.39 0.85 10.17
C LEU A 71 10.71 1.13 10.91
N VAL A 72 11.48 2.15 10.48
CA VAL A 72 12.68 2.59 11.22
C VAL A 72 12.29 3.32 12.51
N CYS A 73 11.30 4.21 12.43
CA CYS A 73 10.81 4.97 13.59
C CYS A 73 9.90 4.14 14.51
N LEU A 74 9.17 3.19 13.92
CA LEU A 74 8.04 2.49 14.51
C LEU A 74 8.05 1.00 14.10
N PRO A 75 9.09 0.22 14.48
CA PRO A 75 9.28 -1.15 14.01
C PRO A 75 8.15 -2.11 14.39
N GLY A 76 7.47 -1.88 15.52
CA GLY A 76 6.34 -2.71 15.97
C GLY A 76 4.96 -2.29 15.45
N ARG A 77 4.87 -1.20 14.68
CA ARG A 77 3.58 -0.66 14.17
C ARG A 77 3.33 -1.02 12.71
N GLY A 78 4.29 -1.65 12.04
CA GLY A 78 4.05 -2.22 10.73
C GLY A 78 2.83 -3.15 10.76
N VAL A 79 2.05 -3.16 9.68
CA VAL A 79 1.11 -4.27 9.44
C VAL A 79 1.93 -5.55 9.66
N PRO A 80 1.51 -6.49 10.53
CA PRO A 80 2.29 -7.68 10.81
C PRO A 80 2.72 -8.23 9.47
N PHE A 81 4.05 -8.30 9.26
CA PHE A 81 4.59 -8.91 8.06
C PHE A 81 3.85 -10.23 7.95
N ALA A 82 3.04 -10.34 6.89
CA ALA A 82 2.34 -11.57 6.63
C ALA A 82 3.38 -12.69 6.71
N SER A 83 3.03 -13.75 7.44
CA SER A 83 3.98 -14.61 8.16
C SER A 83 5.33 -14.73 7.45
N ALA A 84 6.43 -14.58 8.18
CA ALA A 84 7.78 -14.57 7.58
C ALA A 84 8.05 -15.76 6.63
N ALA A 85 7.31 -16.86 6.80
CA ALA A 85 7.32 -18.03 5.91
C ALA A 85 6.78 -17.76 4.49
N ASP A 86 5.69 -17.00 4.34
CA ASP A 86 5.01 -16.82 3.05
C ASP A 86 5.07 -15.39 2.50
N PHE A 87 5.59 -14.44 3.29
CA PHE A 87 5.64 -13.02 2.95
C PHE A 87 4.26 -12.47 2.50
N GLY A 88 3.16 -13.09 2.92
CA GLY A 88 1.78 -12.73 2.51
C GLY A 88 1.32 -13.24 1.16
N HIS A 89 2.13 -14.04 0.47
CA HIS A 89 1.72 -14.77 -0.72
C HIS A 89 0.91 -15.99 -0.30
N ARG A 90 -0.41 -15.94 -0.46
CA ARG A 90 -1.30 -17.09 -0.29
C ARG A 90 -2.32 -17.14 -1.42
N PRO A 91 -2.74 -18.34 -1.89
CA PRO A 91 -3.87 -18.49 -2.75
C PRO A 91 -5.15 -18.17 -1.97
N VAL A 92 -5.99 -17.33 -2.54
CA VAL A 92 -7.36 -17.10 -2.08
C VAL A 92 -8.30 -17.18 -3.26
N SER A 93 -9.56 -17.53 -3.03
CA SER A 93 -10.57 -17.54 -4.08
C SER A 93 -10.80 -16.10 -4.59
N GLY A 94 -10.54 -15.88 -5.87
CA GLY A 94 -10.74 -14.60 -6.52
C GLY A 94 -12.10 -14.50 -7.20
N PHE A 95 -12.70 -13.31 -7.12
CA PHE A 95 -13.90 -12.95 -7.86
C PHE A 95 -13.66 -11.66 -8.65
N ILE A 96 -14.14 -11.61 -9.90
CA ILE A 96 -14.25 -10.38 -10.69
C ILE A 96 -15.71 -10.30 -11.15
N ASP A 97 -16.39 -9.19 -10.86
CA ASP A 97 -17.79 -8.96 -11.24
C ASP A 97 -18.73 -10.12 -10.88
N GLY A 98 -18.54 -10.69 -9.69
CA GLY A 98 -19.32 -11.83 -9.18
C GLY A 98 -18.97 -13.19 -9.79
N ARG A 99 -18.01 -13.28 -10.71
CA ARG A 99 -17.55 -14.55 -11.32
C ARG A 99 -16.27 -15.05 -10.65
N ALA A 100 -16.26 -16.34 -10.28
CA ALA A 100 -15.06 -16.99 -9.75
C ALA A 100 -14.01 -17.12 -10.86
N ILE A 101 -12.81 -16.57 -10.63
CA ILE A 101 -11.69 -16.60 -11.59
C ILE A 101 -10.59 -17.61 -11.20
N GLY A 102 -10.85 -18.43 -10.19
CA GLY A 102 -9.88 -19.36 -9.61
C GLY A 102 -9.08 -18.75 -8.46
N LEU A 103 -7.88 -19.28 -8.22
CA LEU A 103 -7.02 -18.83 -7.13
C LEU A 103 -6.23 -17.58 -7.55
N ILE A 104 -6.25 -16.57 -6.69
CA ILE A 104 -5.47 -15.34 -6.82
C ILE A 104 -4.51 -15.20 -5.65
N CYS A 105 -3.45 -14.41 -5.83
CA CYS A 105 -2.54 -14.06 -4.76
C CYS A 105 -3.17 -13.01 -3.85
N ARG A 106 -3.27 -13.30 -2.54
CA ARG A 106 -3.78 -12.37 -1.52
C ARG A 106 -2.99 -11.05 -1.46
N ARG A 107 -1.67 -11.11 -1.65
CA ARG A 107 -0.78 -9.94 -1.53
C ARG A 107 -0.72 -9.09 -2.79
N CYS A 108 -0.67 -9.72 -3.97
CA CYS A 108 -0.36 -9.02 -5.21
C CYS A 108 -1.61 -8.45 -5.85
N ARG A 109 -1.55 -7.16 -6.18
CA ARG A 109 -2.58 -6.44 -6.96
C ARG A 109 -1.90 -5.52 -7.95
N ILE A 110 -2.47 -5.43 -9.15
CA ILE A 110 -2.05 -4.46 -10.16
C ILE A 110 -3.01 -3.28 -10.04
N VAL A 111 -2.45 -2.11 -9.73
CA VAL A 111 -3.23 -0.87 -9.69
C VAL A 111 -3.09 -0.21 -11.05
N HIS A 112 -4.16 -0.22 -11.83
CA HIS A 112 -4.26 0.54 -13.06
C HIS A 112 -4.71 1.95 -12.68
N ARG A 113 -3.80 2.91 -12.80
CA ARG A 113 -4.17 4.33 -12.73
C ARG A 113 -4.76 4.68 -14.09
N ASN A 114 -6.08 4.74 -14.18
CA ASN A 114 -6.74 5.20 -15.39
C ASN A 114 -7.24 6.62 -15.21
N THR A 115 -7.17 7.30 -16.35
CA THR A 115 -7.65 8.62 -16.76
C THR A 115 -8.45 9.41 -15.74
N THR A 116 -7.97 10.63 -15.52
CA THR A 116 -8.73 11.71 -14.89
C THR A 116 -9.94 12.04 -15.75
N ILE A 117 -11.15 11.88 -15.19
CA ILE A 117 -12.38 12.33 -15.81
C ILE A 117 -12.94 13.50 -15.01
N VAL A 118 -13.40 14.54 -15.71
CA VAL A 118 -14.07 15.68 -15.09
C VAL A 118 -15.57 15.38 -15.09
N LEU A 119 -16.14 15.20 -13.89
CA LEU A 119 -17.58 15.05 -13.68
C LEU A 119 -18.04 16.23 -12.83
N ASP A 120 -19.02 16.99 -13.33
CA ASP A 120 -19.58 18.17 -12.67
C ASP A 120 -18.57 19.26 -12.25
N GLY A 121 -17.45 19.36 -12.97
CA GLY A 121 -16.38 20.33 -12.67
C GLY A 121 -15.34 19.83 -11.67
N ASP A 122 -15.55 18.65 -11.08
CA ASP A 122 -14.59 18.00 -10.17
C ASP A 122 -13.73 16.99 -10.91
N LEU A 123 -12.43 16.94 -10.59
CA LEU A 123 -11.51 15.91 -11.09
C LEU A 123 -11.74 14.59 -10.34
N TRP A 124 -12.19 13.56 -11.04
CA TRP A 124 -12.30 12.20 -10.52
C TRP A 124 -11.22 11.32 -11.14
N THR A 125 -10.37 10.74 -10.30
CA THR A 125 -9.40 9.71 -10.73
C THR A 125 -10.03 8.33 -10.57
N MET A 126 -10.40 7.69 -11.68
CA MET A 126 -10.89 6.32 -11.67
C MET A 126 -9.73 5.32 -11.83
N GLY A 127 -9.20 4.85 -10.70
CA GLY A 127 -8.29 3.70 -10.70
C GLY A 127 -9.05 2.37 -10.73
N SER A 128 -8.60 1.40 -11.52
CA SER A 128 -9.05 0.01 -11.39
C SER A 128 -7.96 -0.84 -10.73
N VAL A 129 -8.38 -1.85 -9.95
CA VAL A 129 -7.46 -2.77 -9.29
C VAL A 129 -7.71 -4.16 -9.82
N SER A 130 -6.73 -4.71 -10.53
CA SER A 130 -6.75 -6.09 -11.01
C SER A 130 -6.05 -7.00 -10.01
N THR A 131 -6.64 -8.17 -9.76
CA THR A 131 -6.06 -9.21 -8.93
C THR A 131 -5.03 -10.02 -9.72
N VAL A 132 -3.98 -10.52 -9.05
CA VAL A 132 -2.93 -11.32 -9.70
C VAL A 132 -3.23 -12.80 -9.48
N ARG A 133 -3.23 -13.60 -10.55
CA ARG A 133 -3.46 -15.05 -10.46
C ARG A 133 -2.39 -15.75 -9.60
N TRP A 134 -2.81 -16.79 -8.90
CA TRP A 134 -1.91 -17.69 -8.19
C TRP A 134 -1.42 -18.81 -9.13
N PRO A 135 -0.14 -19.25 -9.02
CA PRO A 135 0.93 -18.61 -8.26
C PRO A 135 1.38 -17.31 -8.95
N CYS A 136 1.66 -16.26 -8.16
CA CYS A 136 2.25 -15.04 -8.70
C CYS A 136 3.78 -15.16 -8.80
N VAL A 137 4.41 -14.41 -9.72
CA VAL A 137 5.87 -14.48 -9.96
C VAL A 137 6.69 -14.36 -8.69
N SER A 138 6.36 -13.39 -7.83
CA SER A 138 7.06 -13.21 -6.54
C SER A 138 6.94 -14.41 -5.61
N ALA A 139 5.80 -15.12 -5.59
CA ALA A 139 5.61 -16.31 -4.78
C ALA A 139 6.45 -17.50 -5.29
N ILE A 140 6.66 -17.58 -6.62
CA ILE A 140 7.52 -18.60 -7.24
C ILE A 140 8.98 -18.33 -6.88
N VAL A 141 9.46 -17.10 -7.08
CA VAL A 141 10.85 -16.71 -6.79
C VAL A 141 11.20 -16.89 -5.30
N LEU A 142 10.22 -16.67 -4.41
CA LEU A 142 10.38 -16.87 -2.97
C LEU A 142 10.20 -18.34 -2.52
N GLY A 143 9.90 -19.27 -3.42
CA GLY A 143 9.67 -20.69 -3.10
C GLY A 143 8.40 -20.97 -2.28
N VAL A 144 7.51 -19.97 -2.16
CA VAL A 144 6.27 -20.08 -1.36
C VAL A 144 5.22 -20.93 -2.09
N ALA A 145 5.17 -20.83 -3.42
CA ALA A 145 4.21 -21.58 -4.23
C ALA A 145 4.36 -23.10 -4.08
N ASP A 146 5.59 -23.60 -3.95
CA ASP A 146 5.89 -25.03 -3.86
C ASP A 146 5.54 -25.61 -2.47
N GLN A 147 5.71 -24.80 -1.43
CA GLN A 147 5.33 -25.17 -0.05
C GLN A 147 3.81 -25.30 0.09
N GLU A 148 3.06 -24.36 -0.51
CA GLU A 148 1.60 -24.39 -0.54
C GLU A 148 1.06 -25.56 -1.38
N ALA A 149 1.63 -25.86 -2.54
CA ALA A 149 1.25 -27.00 -3.37
C ALA A 149 1.42 -28.35 -2.65
N SER A 150 2.39 -28.45 -1.74
CA SER A 150 2.63 -29.64 -0.91
C SER A 150 1.60 -29.81 0.22
N SER A 151 0.85 -28.76 0.54
CA SER A 151 -0.16 -28.73 1.61
C SER A 151 -1.61 -28.88 1.10
N LEU A 152 -1.84 -28.70 -0.20
CA LEU A 152 -3.14 -28.94 -0.82
C LEU A 152 -3.35 -30.44 -1.06
N PRO A 153 -4.54 -30.99 -0.75
CA PRO A 153 -4.84 -32.38 -1.07
C PRO A 153 -4.69 -32.59 -2.58
N ARG A 154 -3.84 -33.55 -2.98
CA ARG A 154 -3.70 -33.93 -4.39
C ARG A 154 -5.08 -34.26 -4.94
N PRO A 155 -5.46 -33.73 -6.12
CA PRO A 155 -6.69 -34.15 -6.76
C PRO A 155 -6.64 -35.67 -6.95
N LEU A 156 -7.70 -36.35 -6.49
CA LEU A 156 -7.85 -37.79 -6.68
C LEU A 156 -7.70 -38.10 -8.18
N PRO A 157 -6.93 -39.13 -8.56
CA PRO A 157 -6.83 -39.52 -9.96
C PRO A 157 -8.24 -39.75 -10.48
N ARG A 158 -8.56 -39.15 -11.63
CA ARG A 158 -9.82 -39.44 -12.33
C ARG A 158 -9.86 -40.94 -12.58
N ALA A 159 -10.87 -41.61 -12.01
CA ALA A 159 -11.15 -43.00 -12.34
C ALA A 159 -11.32 -43.10 -13.87
N ALA A 160 -10.55 -44.01 -14.47
CA ALA A 160 -10.63 -44.34 -15.89
C ALA A 160 -11.90 -45.12 -16.22
#